data_AF-A0A949XEK8-F1
#
_entry.id   AF-A0A949XEK8-F1
#
_cell.length_a   1.000
_cell.length_b   1.000
_cell.length_c   1.000
_cell.angle_alpha   90.00
_cell.angle_beta   90.00
_cell.angle_gamma   90.00
#
_symmetry.space_group_name_H-M   'P 1'
#
loop_
_entity.id
_entity.type
_entity.pdbx_description
1 polymer ?
#
loop_
_entity_poly.entity_id
_entity_poly.type
_entity_poly.pdbx_seq_one_letter_code
_entity_poly.pdbx_strand_id
1 'polypeptide(L)'
;MSLQLQPAYPIPDETRRVAHAAFPKGTLCLRLVEVLGQLYRDDQFAALFPTRGQPAASPARLALVLVLQYVEGLSDRQAADAMRSRIDWKYALGLELTDPGCDHTVLSEFRARLLSKNAER
;
A
#
# COMPACT_ATOMS: atom_id res chain seq x y z
N MET A 1 12.83 -4.44 11.52
CA MET A 1 12.03 -5.20 10.54
C MET A 1 12.89 -5.46 9.30
N SER A 2 12.83 -6.64 8.69
CA SER A 2 13.61 -6.97 7.46
C SER A 2 12.72 -7.01 6.23
N LEU A 3 13.30 -6.66 5.08
CA LEU A 3 12.62 -6.56 3.79
C LEU A 3 12.73 -7.88 3.02
N GLN A 4 11.60 -8.47 2.66
CA GLN A 4 11.54 -9.60 1.74
C GLN A 4 11.17 -9.06 0.36
N LEU A 5 12.09 -9.17 -0.60
CA LEU A 5 11.88 -8.73 -1.98
C LEU A 5 10.74 -9.54 -2.61
N GLN A 6 9.57 -8.94 -2.80
CA GLN A 6 8.48 -9.54 -3.56
C GLN A 6 8.38 -8.88 -4.95
N PRO A 7 8.56 -9.64 -6.04
CA PRO A 7 8.83 -9.09 -7.38
C PRO A 7 7.61 -8.45 -8.07
N ALA A 8 6.40 -8.70 -7.58
CA ALA A 8 5.19 -7.94 -7.88
C ALA A 8 4.14 -8.37 -6.85
N TYR A 9 3.21 -7.49 -6.53
CA TYR A 9 2.02 -7.84 -5.75
C TYR A 9 0.86 -8.06 -6.70
N PRO A 10 0.73 -9.26 -7.32
CA PRO A 10 -0.39 -9.52 -8.22
C PRO A 10 -1.69 -9.35 -7.44
N ILE A 11 -2.63 -8.62 -8.02
CA ILE A 11 -3.97 -8.47 -7.43
C ILE A 11 -4.61 -9.86 -7.38
N PRO A 12 -5.02 -10.34 -6.20
CA PRO A 12 -5.71 -11.63 -6.08
C PRO A 12 -6.95 -11.66 -6.97
N ASP A 13 -7.22 -12.81 -7.61
CA ASP A 13 -8.31 -12.93 -8.59
C ASP A 13 -9.68 -12.60 -7.99
N GLU A 14 -9.89 -12.98 -6.72
CA GLU A 14 -11.12 -12.65 -6.02
C GLU A 14 -11.25 -11.15 -5.78
N THR A 15 -10.18 -10.49 -5.31
CA THR A 15 -10.15 -9.03 -5.14
C THR A 15 -10.42 -8.32 -6.47
N ARG A 16 -9.82 -8.78 -7.58
CA ARG A 16 -10.07 -8.24 -8.92
C ARG A 16 -11.55 -8.38 -9.30
N ARG A 17 -12.10 -9.59 -9.20
CA ARG A 17 -13.50 -9.88 -9.56
C ARG A 17 -14.47 -9.01 -8.75
N VAL A 18 -14.29 -8.93 -7.43
CA VAL A 18 -15.20 -8.18 -6.54
C VAL A 18 -15.05 -6.68 -6.76
N ALA A 19 -13.83 -6.15 -6.97
CA ALA A 19 -13.62 -4.74 -7.23
C ALA A 19 -14.31 -4.27 -8.52
N HIS A 20 -14.16 -5.02 -9.63
CA HIS A 20 -14.85 -4.67 -10.89
C HIS A 20 -16.38 -4.81 -10.79
N ALA A 21 -16.87 -5.78 -10.00
CA ALA A 21 -18.31 -5.93 -9.75
C ALA A 21 -18.88 -4.80 -8.87
N ALA A 22 -18.16 -4.39 -7.84
CA ALA A 22 -18.56 -3.32 -6.92
C ALA A 22 -18.46 -1.92 -7.55
N PHE A 23 -17.49 -1.72 -8.44
CA PHE A 23 -17.20 -0.44 -9.08
C PHE A 23 -17.21 -0.57 -10.62
N PRO A 24 -18.37 -0.81 -11.26
CA PRO A 24 -18.44 -1.00 -12.72
C PRO A 24 -18.05 0.25 -13.51
N LYS A 25 -18.12 1.45 -12.89
CA LYS A 25 -17.65 2.72 -13.47
C LYS A 25 -16.21 3.08 -13.07
N GLY A 26 -15.55 2.20 -12.32
CA GLY A 26 -14.24 2.40 -11.72
C GLY A 26 -14.24 3.39 -10.55
N THR A 27 -13.12 3.42 -9.84
CA THR A 27 -12.76 4.45 -8.85
C THR A 27 -11.40 5.06 -9.22
N LEU A 28 -10.97 6.08 -8.48
CA LEU A 28 -9.62 6.61 -8.64
C LEU A 28 -8.56 5.52 -8.36
N CYS A 29 -8.74 4.73 -7.31
CA CYS A 29 -7.85 3.64 -6.92
C CYS A 29 -7.71 2.58 -8.03
N LEU A 30 -8.82 2.16 -8.65
CA LEU A 30 -8.79 1.20 -9.76
C LEU A 30 -8.03 1.78 -10.96
N ARG A 31 -8.39 3.01 -11.37
CA ARG A 31 -7.73 3.66 -12.52
C ARG A 31 -6.24 3.89 -12.29
N LEU A 32 -5.84 4.23 -11.05
CA LEU A 32 -4.45 4.46 -10.71
C LEU A 32 -3.62 3.22 -10.99
N VAL A 33 -4.10 2.04 -10.60
CA VAL A 33 -3.40 0.78 -10.86
C VAL A 33 -3.47 0.35 -12.33
N GLU A 34 -4.60 0.55 -13.01
CA GLU A 34 -4.73 0.22 -14.43
C GLU A 34 -3.83 1.06 -15.34
N VAL A 35 -3.65 2.35 -15.01
CA VAL A 35 -2.87 3.30 -15.82
C VAL A 35 -1.39 3.28 -15.45
N LEU A 36 -1.08 3.28 -14.15
CA LEU A 36 0.29 3.42 -13.67
C LEU A 36 0.96 2.07 -13.37
N GLY A 37 0.18 1.00 -13.24
CA GLY A 37 0.68 -0.30 -12.84
C GLY A 37 1.32 -0.26 -11.45
N GLN A 38 2.38 -1.04 -11.28
CA GLN A 38 3.14 -1.07 -10.04
C GLN A 38 4.08 0.14 -9.96
N LEU A 39 3.69 1.15 -9.18
CA LEU A 39 4.46 2.38 -8.98
C LEU A 39 5.77 2.19 -8.22
N TYR A 40 5.75 1.30 -7.22
CA TYR A 40 6.82 1.14 -6.27
C TYR A 40 7.24 -0.32 -6.15
N ARG A 41 8.53 -0.52 -5.90
CA ARG A 41 9.13 -1.81 -5.60
C ARG A 41 9.92 -1.74 -4.30
N ASP A 42 9.93 -2.83 -3.55
CA ASP A 42 10.55 -2.87 -2.24
C ASP A 42 12.08 -2.61 -2.28
N ASP A 43 12.76 -2.92 -3.40
CA ASP A 43 14.19 -2.64 -3.59
C ASP A 43 14.50 -1.14 -3.51
N GLN A 44 13.58 -0.27 -3.93
CA GLN A 44 13.73 1.19 -3.83
C GLN A 44 13.82 1.67 -2.37
N PHE A 45 13.27 0.90 -1.43
CA PHE A 45 13.27 1.23 0.00
C PHE A 45 14.29 0.40 0.79
N ALA A 46 15.11 -0.44 0.14
CA ALA A 46 16.05 -1.33 0.83
C ALA A 46 17.00 -0.58 1.79
N ALA A 47 17.43 0.63 1.44
CA ALA A 47 18.29 1.47 2.28
C ALA A 47 17.59 1.95 3.58
N LEU A 48 16.26 1.93 3.65
CA LEU A 48 15.47 2.36 4.81
C LEU A 48 15.29 1.28 5.86
N PHE A 49 15.45 0.01 5.49
CA PHE A 49 15.18 -1.13 6.38
C PHE A 49 16.47 -1.91 6.66
N PRO A 50 16.75 -2.27 7.93
CA PRO A 50 17.87 -3.14 8.25
C PRO A 50 17.67 -4.54 7.67
N THR A 51 18.75 -5.21 7.30
CA THR A 51 18.74 -6.56 6.71
C THR A 51 18.16 -7.64 7.66
N ARG A 52 17.99 -7.34 8.96
CA ARG A 52 17.41 -8.24 9.97
C ARG A 52 16.30 -7.56 10.78
N GLY A 53 15.22 -8.30 11.04
CA GLY A 53 14.11 -7.93 11.93
C GLY A 53 12.78 -8.55 11.51
N GLN A 54 11.70 -8.33 12.29
CA GLN A 54 10.33 -8.80 11.99
C GLN A 54 9.89 -8.48 10.55
N PRO A 55 9.05 -9.29 9.89
CA PRO A 55 8.51 -8.95 8.59
C PRO A 55 7.79 -7.59 8.67
N ALA A 56 8.25 -6.59 7.93
CA ALA A 56 7.49 -5.35 7.78
C ALA A 56 6.36 -5.59 6.76
N ALA A 57 5.26 -4.84 6.90
CA ALA A 57 4.43 -4.58 5.73
C ALA A 57 5.33 -4.04 4.59
N SER A 58 5.05 -4.47 3.37
CA SER A 58 5.80 -4.05 2.18
C SER A 58 5.99 -2.53 2.13
N PRO A 59 7.23 -2.03 2.11
CA PRO A 59 7.51 -0.60 1.98
C PRO A 59 6.91 0.02 0.71
N ALA A 60 6.91 -0.70 -0.41
CA ALA A 60 6.26 -0.24 -1.63
C ALA A 60 4.75 -0.05 -1.45
N ARG A 61 4.08 -0.99 -0.75
CA ARG A 61 2.66 -0.83 -0.41
C ARG A 61 2.42 0.33 0.53
N LEU A 62 3.25 0.50 1.57
CA LEU A 62 3.13 1.64 2.49
C LEU A 62 3.33 2.98 1.77
N ALA A 63 4.26 3.06 0.81
CA ALA A 63 4.42 4.24 -0.03
C ALA A 63 3.18 4.52 -0.87
N LEU A 64 2.57 3.50 -1.48
CA LEU A 64 1.31 3.65 -2.19
C LEU A 64 0.16 4.08 -1.27
N VAL A 65 0.09 3.56 -0.04
CA VAL A 65 -0.87 4.01 0.98
C VAL A 65 -0.69 5.50 1.27
N LEU A 66 0.55 5.99 1.42
CA LEU A 66 0.80 7.42 1.63
C LEU A 66 0.33 8.29 0.45
N VAL A 67 0.48 7.81 -0.79
CA VAL A 67 -0.03 8.49 -1.98
C VAL A 67 -1.56 8.55 -1.96
N LEU A 68 -2.24 7.42 -1.75
CA LEU A 68 -3.70 7.37 -1.69
C LEU A 68 -4.24 8.21 -0.53
N GLN A 69 -3.58 8.13 0.62
CA GLN A 69 -3.87 8.95 1.80
C GLN A 69 -3.83 10.44 1.46
N TYR A 70 -2.76 10.90 0.79
CA TYR A 70 -2.62 12.30 0.40
C TYR A 70 -3.68 12.73 -0.61
N VAL A 71 -3.88 11.94 -1.66
CA VAL A 71 -4.83 12.23 -2.75
C VAL A 71 -6.28 12.29 -2.23
N GLU A 72 -6.64 11.44 -1.28
CA GLU A 72 -7.98 11.39 -0.69
C GLU A 72 -8.12 12.26 0.58
N GLY A 73 -7.05 12.92 1.05
CA GLY A 73 -7.08 13.79 2.23
C GLY A 73 -7.34 13.06 3.56
N LEU A 74 -6.84 11.83 3.70
CA LEU A 74 -7.10 10.97 4.85
C LEU A 74 -6.07 11.15 5.98
N SER A 75 -6.51 11.05 7.23
CA SER A 75 -5.62 10.84 8.38
C SER A 75 -5.02 9.44 8.39
N ASP A 76 -3.95 9.21 9.17
CA ASP A 76 -3.31 7.89 9.29
C ASP A 76 -4.31 6.81 9.76
N ARG A 77 -5.25 7.17 10.65
CA ARG A 77 -6.32 6.28 11.09
C ARG A 77 -7.31 5.95 9.97
N GLN A 78 -7.77 6.97 9.24
CA GLN A 78 -8.68 6.76 8.12
C GLN A 78 -8.03 5.96 6.99
N ALA A 79 -6.73 6.14 6.74
CA ALA A 79 -5.98 5.33 5.78
C ALA A 79 -5.89 3.87 6.24
N ALA A 80 -5.59 3.60 7.52
CA ALA A 80 -5.61 2.25 8.06
C ALA A 80 -7.01 1.61 7.98
N ASP A 81 -8.06 2.37 8.29
CA ASP A 81 -9.45 1.91 8.15
C ASP A 81 -9.82 1.64 6.69
N ALA A 82 -9.36 2.48 5.75
CA ALA A 82 -9.55 2.29 4.32
C ALA A 82 -8.85 1.01 3.84
N MET A 83 -7.60 0.77 4.26
CA MET A 83 -6.90 -0.48 3.98
C MET A 83 -7.71 -1.69 4.44
N ARG A 84 -8.34 -1.62 5.63
CA ARG A 84 -9.11 -2.74 6.18
C ARG A 84 -10.46 -2.95 5.49
N SER A 85 -11.18 -1.88 5.17
CA SER A 85 -12.62 -1.96 4.85
C SER A 85 -12.96 -1.70 3.39
N ARG A 86 -12.09 -1.05 2.62
CA ARG A 86 -12.43 -0.58 1.27
C ARG A 86 -11.89 -1.49 0.18
N ILE A 87 -12.81 -2.02 -0.63
CA ILE A 87 -12.51 -2.94 -1.73
C ILE A 87 -11.60 -2.29 -2.79
N ASP A 88 -11.79 -1.00 -3.08
CA ASP A 88 -10.97 -0.28 -4.06
C ASP A 88 -9.52 -0.08 -3.58
N TRP A 89 -9.32 0.12 -2.27
CA TRP A 89 -8.00 0.12 -1.64
C TRP A 89 -7.36 -1.27 -1.62
N LYS A 90 -8.13 -2.32 -1.30
CA LYS A 90 -7.64 -3.72 -1.40
C LYS A 90 -7.16 -4.05 -2.80
N TYR A 91 -7.91 -3.62 -3.82
CA TYR A 91 -7.53 -3.76 -5.22
C TYR A 91 -6.23 -3.00 -5.51
N ALA A 92 -6.16 -1.72 -5.14
CA ALA A 92 -5.00 -0.89 -5.45
C ALA A 92 -3.71 -1.38 -4.80
N LEU A 93 -3.82 -1.95 -3.61
CA LEU A 93 -2.68 -2.45 -2.83
C LEU A 93 -2.33 -3.92 -3.12
N GLY A 94 -3.09 -4.60 -3.99
CA GLY A 94 -2.92 -6.03 -4.25
C GLY A 94 -3.08 -6.89 -3.00
N LEU A 95 -4.10 -6.59 -2.20
CA LEU A 95 -4.42 -7.27 -0.94
C LEU A 95 -5.59 -8.24 -1.14
N GLU A 96 -5.64 -9.29 -0.31
CA GLU A 96 -6.83 -10.12 -0.18
C GLU A 96 -7.98 -9.31 0.45
N LEU A 97 -9.22 -9.68 0.13
CA LEU A 97 -10.40 -9.05 0.74
C LEU A 97 -10.45 -9.26 2.26
N THR A 98 -9.88 -10.34 2.74
CA THR A 98 -9.76 -10.75 4.16
C THR A 98 -8.57 -10.14 4.87
N ASP A 99 -7.68 -9.45 4.17
CA ASP A 99 -6.48 -8.87 4.77
C ASP A 99 -6.87 -7.86 5.88
N PRO A 100 -6.23 -7.89 7.06
CA PRO A 100 -6.65 -7.06 8.20
C PRO A 100 -6.23 -5.58 8.07
N GLY A 101 -5.40 -5.23 7.09
CA GLY A 101 -4.71 -3.94 7.03
C GLY A 101 -3.54 -3.85 8.00
N CYS A 102 -3.04 -2.64 8.23
CA CYS A 102 -2.01 -2.37 9.23
C CYS A 102 -2.55 -1.44 10.33
N ASP A 103 -1.85 -1.40 11.47
CA ASP A 103 -2.12 -0.36 12.46
C ASP A 103 -1.70 1.02 11.91
N HIS A 104 -2.46 2.05 12.27
CA HIS A 104 -2.22 3.44 11.86
C HIS A 104 -0.82 3.96 12.23
N THR A 105 -0.21 3.48 13.32
CA THR A 105 1.14 3.88 13.74
C THR A 105 2.21 3.47 12.74
N VAL A 106 1.98 2.39 11.97
CA VAL A 106 2.91 1.94 10.93
C VAL A 106 3.11 3.02 9.86
N LEU A 107 2.07 3.79 9.52
CA LEU A 107 2.15 4.88 8.55
C LEU A 107 2.98 6.05 9.09
N SER A 108 2.76 6.42 10.35
CA SER A 108 3.52 7.48 11.01
C SER A 108 5.01 7.11 11.13
N GLU A 109 5.32 5.88 11.53
CA GLU A 109 6.69 5.37 11.61
C GLU A 109 7.37 5.34 10.24
N PHE A 110 6.65 4.87 9.21
CA PHE A 110 7.18 4.79 7.86
C PHE A 110 7.51 6.19 7.31
N ARG A 111 6.63 7.17 7.52
CA ARG A 111 6.87 8.57 7.14
C ARG A 111 8.07 9.16 7.87
N ALA A 112 8.22 8.90 9.17
CA ALA A 112 9.39 9.33 9.93
C ALA A 112 10.70 8.71 9.39
N ARG A 113 10.67 7.46 8.93
CA ARG A 113 11.83 6.80 8.30
C ARG A 113 12.18 7.41 6.95
N LEU A 114 11.19 7.74 6.12
CA LEU A 114 11.42 8.43 4.84
C LEU A 114 12.15 9.76 5.06
N LEU A 115 11.64 10.58 5.99
CA LEU A 115 12.21 11.91 6.30
C LEU A 115 13.60 11.83 6.94
N SER A 116 13.83 10.89 7.86
CA SER A 116 15.13 10.77 8.53
C SER A 116 16.27 10.31 7.62
N LYS A 117 15.96 9.73 6.46
CA LYS A 117 16.96 9.26 5.49
C LYS A 117 16.98 10.05 4.17
N ASN A 118 16.28 11.18 4.08
CA ASN A 118 16.12 11.98 2.86
C ASN A 118 15.65 11.14 1.65
N ALA A 119 14.78 10.16 1.88
CA ALA A 119 14.31 9.21 0.86
C ALA A 119 12.93 9.59 0.29
N GLU A 120 12.53 10.84 0.45
CA GLU A 120 11.28 11.39 -0.06
C GLU A 120 11.30 11.77 -1.56
N ARG A 121 12.43 11.57 -2.26
CA ARG A 121 12.64 12.00 -3.65
C ARG A 121 12.43 10.90 -4.68
#